data_AF-W2SWK8-F1
#
_entry.id   AF-W2SWK8-F1
#
_cell.length_a   1.000
_cell.length_b   1.000
_cell.length_c   1.000
_cell.angle_alpha   90.00
_cell.angle_beta   90.00
_cell.angle_gamma   90.00
#
_symmetry.space_group_name_H-M   'P 1'
#
loop_
_entity.id
_entity.type
_entity.pdbx_description
1 polymer ?
#
loop_
_entity_poly.entity_id
_entity_poly.type
_entity_poly.pdbx_seq_one_letter_code
_entity_poly.pdbx_strand_id
1 'polypeptide(L)'
;MYVGFDSCSGDPLGEMRLSPDAYSHIIYHLSGLAHGKLLLILEGGYNHNVQSVGVHRCLRILCGYKPLPITLLETPKASTVVSCLNCISALRGYWNCFDFYIKTNSKRRSWKVHNPFASFNPPNENEKENTRDIVQKDLLQAYSAIYK
;
A
#
# COMPACT_ATOMS: atom_id res chain seq x y z
N MET A 1 -11.69 0.05 -3.52
CA MET A 1 -10.31 -0.18 -3.03
C MET A 1 -9.90 -1.57 -3.48
N TYR A 2 -8.80 -1.66 -4.21
CA TYR A 2 -8.14 -2.92 -4.51
C TYR A 2 -7.33 -3.38 -3.30
N VAL A 3 -7.48 -4.64 -2.90
CA VAL A 3 -6.92 -5.20 -1.67
C VAL A 3 -6.11 -6.44 -2.02
N GLY A 4 -4.81 -6.28 -2.18
CA GLY A 4 -3.86 -7.39 -2.25
C GLY A 4 -3.27 -7.66 -0.87
N PHE A 5 -3.28 -8.92 -0.41
CA PHE A 5 -2.69 -9.34 0.88
C PHE A 5 -1.25 -9.85 0.74
N ASP A 6 -0.63 -9.64 -0.42
CA ASP A 6 0.77 -9.95 -0.69
C ASP A 6 1.73 -9.10 0.15
N SER A 7 1.32 -7.93 0.63
CA SER A 7 2.11 -7.13 1.57
C SER A 7 2.20 -7.73 3.00
N CYS A 8 1.40 -8.75 3.31
CA CYS A 8 1.38 -9.34 4.64
C CYS A 8 2.60 -10.22 4.93
N SER A 9 2.97 -10.29 6.21
CA SER A 9 4.06 -11.16 6.67
C SER A 9 3.79 -12.62 6.31
N GLY A 10 4.77 -13.24 5.66
CA GLY A 10 4.71 -14.66 5.26
C GLY A 10 4.08 -14.90 3.88
N ASP A 11 3.76 -13.85 3.14
CA ASP A 11 3.46 -13.98 1.71
C ASP A 11 4.75 -14.33 0.92
N PRO A 12 4.70 -15.28 -0.03
CA PRO A 12 5.88 -15.69 -0.78
C PRO A 12 6.37 -14.67 -1.82
N LEU A 13 5.55 -13.69 -2.23
CA LEU A 13 5.91 -12.75 -3.31
C LEU A 13 6.11 -11.31 -2.82
N GLY A 14 5.38 -10.84 -1.82
CA GLY A 14 5.44 -9.42 -1.48
C GLY A 14 6.63 -9.00 -0.61
N GLU A 15 7.31 -9.93 0.06
CA GLU A 15 8.52 -9.68 0.88
C GLU A 15 8.36 -8.56 1.94
N MET A 16 7.13 -8.33 2.39
CA MET A 16 6.77 -7.35 3.40
C MET A 16 6.39 -8.03 4.72
N ARG A 17 6.23 -7.22 5.77
CA ARG A 17 5.97 -7.70 7.14
C ARG A 17 4.71 -7.06 7.72
N LEU A 18 3.73 -6.74 6.88
CA LEU A 18 2.49 -6.12 7.35
C LEU A 18 1.64 -7.15 8.12
N SER A 19 1.04 -6.73 9.24
CA SER A 19 0.02 -7.54 9.91
C SER A 19 -1.31 -7.44 9.15
N PRO A 20 -2.07 -8.53 8.99
CA PRO A 20 -3.44 -8.48 8.46
C PRO A 20 -4.35 -7.49 9.20
N ASP A 21 -4.11 -7.25 10.49
CA ASP A 21 -4.87 -6.26 11.27
C ASP A 21 -4.69 -4.84 10.72
N ALA A 22 -3.56 -4.53 10.07
CA ALA A 22 -3.30 -3.20 9.52
C ALA A 22 -4.33 -2.80 8.43
N TYR A 23 -4.79 -3.77 7.63
CA TYR A 23 -5.86 -3.52 6.66
C TYR A 23 -7.15 -3.05 7.31
N SER A 24 -7.46 -3.53 8.51
CA SER A 24 -8.65 -3.08 9.24
C SER A 24 -8.56 -1.60 9.62
N HIS A 25 -7.38 -1.10 10.00
CA HIS A 25 -7.17 0.33 10.27
C HIS A 25 -7.28 1.17 9.00
N ILE A 26 -6.69 0.70 7.89
CA ILE A 26 -6.77 1.39 6.59
C ILE A 26 -8.23 1.54 6.17
N ILE A 27 -9.00 0.44 6.19
CA ILE A 27 -10.42 0.46 5.79
C ILE A 27 -11.25 1.30 6.74
N TYR A 28 -10.97 1.24 8.04
CA TYR A 28 -11.67 2.07 9.03
C TYR A 28 -11.48 3.55 8.74
N HIS A 29 -10.27 4.01 8.42
CA HIS A 29 -10.05 5.40 7.99
C HIS A 29 -10.75 5.74 6.67
N LEU A 30 -10.74 4.83 5.70
CA LEU A 30 -11.44 5.02 4.43
C LEU A 30 -12.96 5.08 4.59
N SER A 31 -13.54 4.46 5.63
CA SER A 31 -14.98 4.51 5.88
C SER A 31 -15.49 5.90 6.24
N GLY A 32 -14.61 6.83 6.62
CA GLY A 32 -14.94 8.25 6.79
C GLY A 32 -15.18 8.98 5.45
N LEU A 33 -14.84 8.37 4.32
CA LEU A 33 -15.02 8.94 2.98
C LEU A 33 -16.31 8.44 2.34
N ALA A 34 -16.87 9.22 1.42
CA ALA A 34 -18.03 8.84 0.60
C ALA A 34 -19.21 8.25 1.39
N HIS A 35 -19.45 8.74 2.62
CA HIS A 35 -20.48 8.23 3.54
C HIS A 35 -20.33 6.73 3.86
N GLY A 36 -19.11 6.21 3.92
CA GLY A 36 -18.84 4.80 4.21
C GLY A 36 -19.16 3.84 3.06
N LYS A 37 -19.49 4.35 1.87
CA LYS A 37 -19.75 3.52 0.68
C LYS A 37 -18.44 3.00 0.12
N LEU A 38 -17.98 1.87 0.65
CA LEU A 38 -16.73 1.20 0.25
C LEU A 38 -17.02 -0.09 -0.50
N LEU A 39 -16.38 -0.24 -1.67
CA LEU A 39 -16.24 -1.52 -2.37
C LEU A 39 -14.80 -2.01 -2.21
N LEU A 40 -14.63 -3.22 -1.69
CA LEU A 40 -13.33 -3.90 -1.63
C LEU A 40 -13.27 -4.95 -2.75
N ILE A 41 -12.19 -4.90 -3.54
CA ILE A 41 -11.93 -5.85 -4.63
C ILE A 41 -10.65 -6.61 -4.23
N LEU A 42 -10.78 -7.93 -4.06
CA LEU A 42 -9.63 -8.78 -3.71
C LEU A 42 -8.71 -8.91 -4.93
N GLU A 43 -7.42 -8.64 -4.72
CA GLU A 43 -6.36 -8.79 -5.72
C GLU A 43 -5.39 -9.90 -5.27
N GLY A 44 -4.08 -9.61 -5.21
CA GLY A 44 -3.04 -10.54 -4.79
C GLY A 44 -3.15 -11.03 -3.33
N GLY A 45 -2.21 -11.88 -2.94
CA GLY A 45 -2.22 -12.59 -1.66
C GLY A 45 -2.10 -14.07 -1.90
N TYR A 46 -0.88 -14.57 -1.81
CA TYR A 46 -0.47 -15.91 -2.23
C TYR A 46 -0.23 -16.83 -1.02
N ASN A 47 -0.27 -16.28 0.20
CA ASN A 47 -0.46 -17.05 1.42
C ASN A 47 -1.94 -17.08 1.82
N HIS A 48 -2.65 -18.16 1.48
CA HIS A 48 -4.09 -18.31 1.73
C HIS A 48 -4.48 -18.21 3.21
N ASN A 49 -3.62 -18.67 4.12
CA ASN A 49 -3.89 -18.58 5.56
C ASN A 49 -3.94 -17.11 5.98
N VAL A 50 -2.93 -16.33 5.59
CA VAL A 50 -2.84 -14.90 5.91
C VAL A 50 -3.91 -14.10 5.18
N GLN A 51 -4.20 -14.42 3.92
CA GLN A 51 -5.26 -13.82 3.12
C GLN A 51 -6.63 -14.01 3.76
N SER A 52 -6.98 -15.22 4.21
CA SER A 52 -8.27 -15.50 4.86
C SER A 52 -8.46 -14.69 6.15
N VAL A 53 -7.41 -14.57 6.96
CA VAL A 53 -7.39 -13.71 8.15
C VAL A 53 -7.58 -12.25 7.75
N GLY A 54 -6.85 -11.77 6.74
CA GLY A 54 -6.97 -10.42 6.22
C GLY A 54 -8.37 -10.07 5.73
N VAL A 55 -8.98 -10.93 4.91
CA VAL A 55 -10.36 -10.77 4.43
C VAL A 55 -11.33 -10.69 5.61
N HIS A 56 -11.19 -11.57 6.59
CA HIS A 56 -12.00 -11.53 7.80
C HIS A 56 -11.83 -10.20 8.57
N ARG A 57 -10.60 -9.67 8.70
CA ARG A 57 -10.35 -8.36 9.33
C ARG A 57 -11.03 -7.22 8.57
N CYS A 58 -10.97 -7.22 7.24
CA CYS A 58 -11.65 -6.24 6.39
C CYS A 58 -13.18 -6.29 6.56
N LEU A 59 -13.76 -7.50 6.52
CA LEU A 59 -15.20 -7.69 6.66
C LEU A 59 -15.73 -7.20 8.01
N ARG A 60 -14.98 -7.39 9.10
CA ARG A 60 -15.37 -6.83 10.40
C ARG A 60 -15.58 -5.31 10.34
N ILE A 61 -14.71 -4.59 9.64
CA ILE A 61 -14.87 -3.13 9.52
C ILE A 61 -16.08 -2.76 8.68
N LEU A 62 -16.32 -3.47 7.57
CA LEU A 62 -17.50 -3.25 6.73
C LEU A 62 -18.81 -3.53 7.50
N CYS A 63 -18.79 -4.48 8.43
CA CYS A 63 -19.91 -4.74 9.34
C CYS A 63 -20.05 -3.73 10.50
N GLY A 64 -19.25 -2.65 10.51
CA GLY A 64 -19.34 -1.57 11.50
C GLY A 64 -18.57 -1.81 12.79
N TYR A 65 -17.75 -2.87 12.88
CA TYR A 65 -16.87 -3.05 14.03
C TYR A 65 -15.66 -2.11 13.96
N LYS A 66 -15.10 -1.80 15.12
CA LYS A 66 -13.84 -1.05 15.24
C LYS A 66 -12.63 -1.98 15.01
N PRO A 67 -11.52 -1.47 14.46
CA PRO A 67 -10.30 -2.25 14.31
C PRO A 67 -9.73 -2.64 15.67
N LEU A 68 -9.07 -3.80 15.73
CA LEU A 68 -8.35 -4.22 16.92
C LEU A 68 -7.11 -3.33 17.12
N PRO A 69 -6.72 -3.00 18.36
CA PRO A 69 -5.49 -2.26 18.60
C PRO A 69 -4.28 -2.96 17.99
N ILE A 70 -3.40 -2.20 17.34
CA ILE A 70 -2.11 -2.68 16.83
C ILE A 70 -1.01 -2.03 17.64
N THR A 71 -0.08 -2.85 18.11
CA THR A 71 1.15 -2.37 18.73
C THR A 71 2.13 -1.94 17.65
N LEU A 72 2.52 -0.67 17.64
CA LEU A 72 3.60 -0.17 16.80
C LEU A 72 4.93 -0.61 17.41
N LEU A 73 5.63 -1.52 16.74
CA LEU A 73 6.87 -2.13 17.25
C LEU A 73 8.12 -1.31 16.89
N GLU A 74 8.15 -0.69 15.72
CA GLU A 74 9.34 -0.05 15.16
C GLU A 74 9.00 1.28 14.50
N THR A 75 9.97 2.20 14.49
CA THR A 75 9.87 3.42 13.70
C THR A 75 10.00 3.11 12.20
N PRO A 76 9.39 3.92 11.31
CA PRO A 76 9.53 3.71 9.87
C PRO A 76 10.99 3.74 9.44
N LYS A 77 11.36 2.87 8.50
CA LYS A 77 12.71 2.87 7.90
C LYS A 77 13.01 4.22 7.25
N ALA A 78 14.28 4.64 7.26
CA ALA A 78 14.70 5.89 6.62
C ALA A 78 14.31 5.96 5.14
N SER A 79 14.40 4.84 4.41
CA SER A 79 13.97 4.73 3.01
C SER A 79 12.47 4.97 2.84
N THR A 80 11.63 4.49 3.77
CA THR A 80 10.19 4.76 3.78
C THR A 80 9.92 6.24 3.98
N VAL A 81 10.60 6.88 4.93
CA VAL A 81 10.46 8.33 5.19
C VAL A 81 10.84 9.13 3.94
N VAL A 82 11.97 8.82 3.30
CA VAL A 82 12.41 9.48 2.05
C VAL A 82 11.37 9.28 0.94
N SER A 83 10.81 8.07 0.80
CA SER A 83 9.78 7.78 -0.20
C SER A 83 8.51 8.61 0.02
N CYS A 84 8.06 8.75 1.26
CA CYS A 84 6.94 9.63 1.61
C CYS A 84 7.25 11.10 1.31
N LEU A 85 8.46 11.59 1.64
CA LEU A 85 8.87 12.97 1.35
C LEU A 85 8.95 13.23 -0.16
N ASN A 86 9.40 12.27 -0.96
CA ASN A 86 9.37 12.36 -2.43
C ASN A 86 7.94 12.53 -2.94
N CYS A 87 7.01 11.71 -2.43
CA CYS A 87 5.60 11.77 -2.79
C CYS A 87 4.98 13.13 -2.43
N ILE A 88 5.22 13.62 -1.21
CA ILE A 88 4.77 14.96 -0.79
C ILE A 88 5.35 16.04 -1.70
N SER A 89 6.64 15.96 -2.03
CA SER A 89 7.32 16.95 -2.87
C SER A 89 6.72 17.03 -4.28
N ALA A 90 6.33 15.89 -4.84
CA ALA A 90 5.68 15.81 -6.15
C ALA A 90 4.21 16.28 -6.10
N LEU A 91 3.49 15.99 -5.01
CA LEU A 91 2.05 16.23 -4.92
C LEU A 91 1.66 17.59 -4.32
N ARG A 92 2.56 18.26 -3.60
CA ARG A 92 2.25 19.51 -2.86
C ARG A 92 1.73 20.67 -3.73
N GLY A 93 2.05 20.69 -5.02
CA GLY A 93 1.52 21.71 -5.95
C GLY A 93 0.07 21.50 -6.36
N TYR A 94 -0.48 20.30 -6.12
CA TYR A 94 -1.83 19.90 -6.55
C TYR A 94 -2.80 19.71 -5.39
N TRP A 95 -2.29 19.44 -4.17
CA TRP A 95 -3.13 19.09 -3.02
C TRP A 95 -2.85 20.01 -1.82
N ASN A 96 -3.86 20.81 -1.46
CA ASN A 96 -3.78 21.80 -0.37
C ASN A 96 -3.48 21.18 1.01
N CYS A 97 -3.74 19.87 1.20
CA CYS A 97 -3.40 19.18 2.43
C CYS A 97 -1.88 19.16 2.72
N PHE A 98 -1.03 19.48 1.73
CA PHE A 98 0.41 19.61 1.86
C PHE A 98 0.92 21.06 2.01
N ASP A 99 0.05 22.06 2.14
CA ASP A 99 0.45 23.47 2.26
C ASP A 99 1.37 23.75 3.45
N PHE A 100 1.27 22.94 4.50
CA PHE A 100 2.14 23.02 5.69
C PHE A 100 3.62 22.80 5.33
N TYR A 101 3.89 22.13 4.20
CA TYR A 101 5.23 21.80 3.73
C TYR A 101 5.89 22.94 2.93
N ILE A 102 5.09 23.87 2.39
CA ILE A 102 5.54 24.96 1.52
C ILE A 102 5.84 26.24 2.32
N LYS A 103 5.11 26.48 3.42
CA LYS A 103 5.19 27.76 4.15
C LYS A 103 6.42 27.82 5.06
N THR A 104 7.50 28.40 4.52
CA THR A 104 8.75 28.74 5.24
C THR A 104 8.56 29.64 6.47
N ASN A 105 7.42 30.34 6.59
CA ASN A 105 7.09 31.27 7.67
C ASN A 105 5.92 30.82 8.58
N SER A 106 5.51 29.56 8.54
CA SER A 106 4.50 29.09 9.51
C SER A 106 5.14 28.93 10.90
N LYS A 107 4.52 29.47 11.95
CA LYS A 107 4.98 29.42 13.35
C LYS A 107 5.10 27.99 13.92
N ARG A 108 4.82 26.95 13.13
CA ARG A 108 4.93 25.54 13.48
C ARG A 108 6.16 24.97 12.77
N ARG A 109 7.22 24.68 13.53
CA ARG A 109 8.46 23.96 13.18
C ARG A 109 8.78 23.91 11.68
N SER A 110 9.79 24.66 11.22
CA SER A 110 10.28 24.64 9.85
C SER A 110 10.77 23.23 9.47
N TRP A 111 9.92 22.44 8.83
CA TRP A 111 10.34 21.19 8.21
C TRP A 111 11.32 21.55 7.09
N LYS A 112 12.49 20.89 7.07
CA LYS A 112 13.40 21.04 5.94
C LYS A 112 12.70 20.55 4.69
N VAL A 113 12.53 21.46 3.72
CA VAL A 113 11.93 21.13 2.44
C VAL A 113 12.86 20.17 1.71
N HIS A 114 12.37 18.95 1.51
CA HIS A 114 12.97 17.93 0.67
C HIS A 114 12.63 18.28 -0.77
N ASN A 115 13.63 18.36 -1.63
CA ASN A 115 13.45 18.50 -3.06
C ASN A 115 14.28 17.37 -3.69
N PRO A 116 13.64 16.25 -4.08
CA PRO A 116 14.39 15.13 -4.63
C PRO A 116 15.05 15.54 -5.95
N PHE A 117 16.32 15.18 -6.12
CA PHE A 117 16.95 15.17 -7.43
C PHE A 117 16.49 13.90 -8.17
N ALA A 118 15.39 14.00 -8.91
CA ALA A 118 14.88 12.89 -9.70
C ALA A 118 15.53 12.94 -11.09
N SER A 119 16.57 12.14 -11.31
CA SER A 119 17.06 11.82 -12.66
C SER A 119 16.42 10.51 -13.11
N PHE A 120 15.56 10.56 -14.13
CA PHE A 120 15.09 9.34 -14.78
C PHE A 120 16.20 8.83 -15.71
N ASN A 121 16.85 7.75 -15.30
CA ASN A 121 17.81 7.04 -16.13
C ASN A 121 17.11 5.76 -16.60
N PRO A 122 16.50 5.75 -17.80
CA PRO A 122 15.89 4.52 -18.31
C PRO A 122 16.96 3.44 -18.45
N PRO A 123 16.66 2.17 -18.14
CA PRO A 123 17.57 1.07 -18.44
C PRO A 123 17.87 1.05 -19.93
N ASN A 124 19.11 0.70 -20.29
CA ASN A 124 19.50 0.55 -21.70
C ASN A 124 18.61 -0.51 -22.36
N GLU A 125 18.40 -0.47 -23.68
CA GLU A 125 17.55 -1.46 -24.37
C GLU A 125 17.97 -2.92 -24.09
N ASN A 126 19.28 -3.13 -23.86
CA ASN A 126 19.87 -4.44 -23.55
C ASN A 126 19.69 -4.86 -22.07
N GLU A 127 19.27 -3.95 -21.20
CA GLU A 127 19.02 -4.15 -19.76
C GLU A 127 17.53 -4.19 -19.43
N LYS A 128 16.66 -3.95 -20.41
CA LYS A 128 15.22 -4.17 -20.25
C LYS A 128 15.00 -5.66 -20.01
N GLU A 129 14.71 -6.04 -18.78
CA GLU A 129 14.25 -7.39 -18.51
C GLU A 129 13.00 -7.64 -19.36
N ASN A 130 13.04 -8.71 -20.14
CA ASN A 130 11.90 -9.15 -20.91
C ASN A 130 10.81 -9.57 -19.92
N THR A 131 9.79 -8.75 -19.74
CA THR A 131 8.61 -9.06 -18.90
C THR A 131 7.86 -10.31 -19.38
N ARG A 132 8.26 -10.86 -20.55
CA ARG A 132 7.58 -11.85 -21.36
C ARG A 132 6.17 -11.35 -21.72
N ASP A 133 5.57 -11.92 -22.75
CA ASP A 133 4.14 -11.75 -22.93
C ASP A 133 3.45 -12.31 -21.67
N ILE A 134 2.39 -11.65 -21.18
CA ILE A 134 1.52 -12.23 -20.16
C ILE A 134 0.84 -13.44 -20.82
N VAL A 135 1.45 -14.62 -20.71
CA VAL A 135 0.87 -15.87 -21.23
C VAL A 135 -0.25 -16.28 -20.29
N GLN A 136 -1.44 -15.72 -20.51
CA GLN A 136 -2.65 -15.96 -19.73
C GLN A 136 -3.08 -17.45 -19.65
N LYS A 137 -2.50 -18.30 -20.51
CA LYS A 137 -2.78 -19.74 -20.57
C LYS A 137 -2.28 -20.49 -19.33
N ASP A 138 -1.16 -20.08 -18.75
CA ASP A 138 -0.55 -20.76 -17.60
C ASP A 138 -1.23 -20.37 -16.27
N LEU A 139 -1.84 -19.18 -16.21
CA LEU A 139 -2.64 -18.73 -15.06
C LEU A 139 -3.92 -19.56 -14.88
N LEU A 140 -4.57 -19.96 -15.97
CA LEU A 140 -5.75 -20.83 -15.93
C LEU A 140 -5.41 -22.25 -15.45
N GLN A 141 -4.22 -22.73 -15.80
CA GLN A 141 -3.76 -24.06 -15.39
C GLN A 141 -3.42 -24.09 -13.89
N ALA A 142 -2.75 -23.05 -13.38
CA ALA A 142 -2.51 -22.86 -11.94
C ALA A 142 -3.82 -22.72 -11.14
N TYR A 143 -4.80 -21.95 -11.66
CA TYR A 143 -6.14 -21.88 -11.06
C TYR A 143 -6.82 -23.26 -11.00
N SER A 144 -6.79 -24.02 -12.10
CA SER A 144 -7.45 -25.34 -12.16
C SER A 144 -6.83 -26.41 -11.23
N ALA A 145 -5.54 -26.26 -10.89
CA ALA A 145 -4.84 -27.17 -9.98
C ALA A 145 -5.10 -26.85 -8.49
N ILE A 146 -5.48 -25.61 -8.17
CA ILE A 146 -5.79 -25.17 -6.79
C ILE A 146 -7.24 -25.52 -6.40
N TYR A 147 -8.14 -25.67 -7.38
CA TYR A 147 -9.57 -25.96 -7.15
C TYR A 147 -9.98 -27.41 -7.47
N LYS A 148 -9.05 -28.37 -7.39
CA LYS A 148 -9.35 -29.82 -7.31
C LYS A 148 -8.92 -30.36 -5.95
#